data_AF-A0AAQ0U455-F1
#
_entry.id   AF-A0AAQ0U455-F1
#
_cell.length_a   1.000
_cell.length_b   1.000
_cell.length_c   1.000
_cell.angle_alpha   90.00
_cell.angle_beta   90.00
_cell.angle_gamma   90.00
#
_symmetry.space_group_name_H-M   'P 1'
#
loop_
_entity.id
_entity.type
_entity.pdbx_description
1 polymer ?
#
loop_
_entity_poly.entity_id
_entity_poly.type
_entity_poly.pdbx_seq_one_letter_code
_entity_poly.pdbx_strand_id
1 'polypeptide(L)'
;MTATSSSVNINGVDKQALDATIEALRETPVLAKISFALNSEWLDGCHQRSTTGDLHQNGEVVSSRTASYVLESDEPAALLGTDKAASPAEYILQALAGCYAVTYATNAAVRGIELSSLRLEMRTDVDLQGFLNLDDAVRPGLQKIRIDVHAESPNSTTEQLQALTEAVQKRSPIRDTLANPVQVVTTLVK
;
A
#
# COMPACT_ATOMS: atom_id res chain seq x y z
N MET A 1 -6.44 21.48 -36.61
CA MET A 1 -5.18 21.15 -35.90
C MET A 1 -5.46 21.27 -34.42
N THR A 2 -5.89 20.18 -33.79
CA THR A 2 -6.07 20.11 -32.33
C THR A 2 -4.69 19.98 -31.71
N ALA A 3 -4.26 21.01 -30.97
CA ALA A 3 -3.03 20.98 -30.20
C ALA A 3 -3.10 19.83 -29.20
N THR A 4 -2.28 18.80 -29.39
CA THR A 4 -1.99 17.79 -28.38
C THR A 4 -1.24 18.51 -27.26
N SER A 5 -1.95 18.85 -26.18
CA SER A 5 -1.29 19.33 -24.96
C SER A 5 -0.37 18.23 -24.46
N SER A 6 0.94 18.48 -24.44
CA SER A 6 1.91 17.55 -23.87
C SER A 6 1.63 17.42 -22.37
N SER A 7 1.15 16.25 -21.94
CA SER A 7 0.95 15.93 -20.53
C SER A 7 2.27 16.11 -19.77
N VAL A 8 2.31 16.99 -18.76
CA VAL A 8 3.48 17.13 -17.89
C VAL A 8 3.54 15.92 -16.99
N ASN A 9 4.52 15.05 -17.24
CA ASN A 9 4.67 13.78 -16.56
C ASN A 9 5.84 13.90 -15.57
N ILE A 10 5.55 13.83 -14.26
CA ILE A 10 6.57 13.94 -13.20
C ILE A 10 6.55 12.63 -12.42
N ASN A 11 7.69 11.94 -12.33
CA ASN A 11 7.83 10.64 -11.67
C ASN A 11 6.90 9.55 -12.25
N GLY A 12 6.56 9.64 -13.54
CA GLY A 12 5.59 8.75 -14.19
C GLY A 12 4.12 9.01 -13.83
N VAL A 13 3.85 10.12 -13.11
CA VAL A 13 2.49 10.58 -12.79
C VAL A 13 2.08 11.65 -13.80
N ASP A 14 0.97 11.41 -14.50
CA ASP A 14 0.31 12.43 -15.32
C ASP A 14 -0.29 13.50 -14.39
N LYS A 15 0.37 14.65 -14.31
CA LYS A 15 -0.05 15.74 -13.43
C LYS A 15 -1.42 16.29 -13.83
N GLN A 16 -1.71 16.35 -15.12
CA GLN A 16 -2.97 16.89 -15.60
C GLN A 16 -4.14 15.96 -15.24
N ALA A 17 -3.96 14.65 -15.39
CA ALA A 17 -4.94 13.67 -14.96
C ALA A 17 -5.15 13.66 -13.43
N LEU A 18 -4.07 13.85 -12.66
CA LEU A 18 -4.15 13.98 -11.20
C LEU A 18 -4.94 15.22 -10.78
N ASP A 19 -4.63 16.38 -11.36
CA ASP A 19 -5.34 17.64 -11.08
C ASP A 19 -6.83 17.51 -11.46
N ALA A 20 -7.14 16.92 -12.63
CA ALA A 20 -8.51 16.66 -13.05
C ALA A 20 -9.26 15.71 -12.09
N THR A 21 -8.58 14.68 -11.57
CA THR A 21 -9.15 13.79 -10.55
C THR A 21 -9.47 14.56 -9.27
N ILE A 22 -8.56 15.43 -8.82
CA ILE A 22 -8.77 16.26 -7.62
C ILE A 22 -10.00 17.16 -7.78
N GLU A 23 -10.15 17.85 -8.92
CA GLU A 23 -11.31 18.70 -9.16
C GLU A 23 -12.61 17.88 -9.24
N ALA A 24 -12.61 16.74 -9.94
CA ALA A 24 -13.78 15.86 -10.01
C ALA A 24 -14.21 15.38 -8.61
N LEU A 25 -13.27 15.09 -7.72
CA LEU A 25 -13.56 14.71 -6.33
C LEU A 25 -14.05 15.90 -5.48
N ARG A 26 -13.63 17.14 -5.77
CA ARG A 26 -14.17 18.32 -5.08
C ARG A 26 -15.61 18.60 -5.50
N GLU A 27 -15.91 18.46 -6.78
CA GLU A 27 -17.26 18.66 -7.32
C GLU A 27 -18.20 17.53 -6.92
N THR A 28 -17.72 16.28 -6.92
CA THR A 28 -18.51 15.08 -6.62
C THR A 28 -17.81 14.22 -5.56
N PRO A 29 -17.84 14.59 -4.26
CA PRO A 29 -17.08 13.91 -3.20
C PRO A 29 -17.39 12.43 -3.02
N VAL A 30 -18.58 11.97 -3.43
CA VAL A 30 -18.96 10.56 -3.31
C VAL A 30 -18.09 9.65 -4.19
N LEU A 31 -17.49 10.19 -5.27
CA LEU A 31 -16.55 9.45 -6.13
C LEU A 31 -15.24 9.08 -5.42
N ALA A 32 -14.95 9.66 -4.26
CA ALA A 32 -13.77 9.32 -3.46
C ALA A 32 -13.93 7.99 -2.69
N LYS A 33 -15.12 7.40 -2.69
CA LYS A 33 -15.38 6.12 -2.01
C LYS A 33 -14.92 4.96 -2.89
N ILE A 34 -13.84 4.31 -2.49
CA ILE A 34 -13.25 3.17 -3.18
C ILE A 34 -13.31 1.94 -2.27
N SER A 35 -13.66 0.78 -2.83
CA SER A 35 -13.53 -0.51 -2.14
C SER A 35 -12.83 -1.53 -3.01
N PHE A 36 -12.03 -2.38 -2.35
CA PHE A 36 -11.26 -3.45 -2.96
C PHE A 36 -11.79 -4.80 -2.50
N ALA A 37 -11.74 -5.81 -3.37
CA ALA A 37 -12.05 -7.19 -3.04
C ALA A 37 -10.83 -8.11 -3.23
N LEU A 38 -10.75 -9.14 -2.41
CA LEU A 38 -9.77 -10.23 -2.51
C LEU A 38 -10.47 -11.52 -2.06
N ASN A 39 -10.31 -12.59 -2.85
CA ASN A 39 -10.75 -13.92 -2.46
C ASN A 39 -9.50 -14.76 -2.17
N SER A 40 -9.54 -15.55 -1.10
CA SER A 40 -8.42 -16.39 -0.66
C SER A 40 -8.89 -17.81 -0.41
N GLU A 41 -8.08 -18.77 -0.83
CA GLU A 41 -8.30 -20.19 -0.65
C GLU A 41 -7.11 -20.78 0.14
N TRP A 42 -7.44 -21.56 1.16
CA TRP A 42 -6.44 -22.38 1.84
C TRP A 42 -6.05 -23.55 0.95
N LEU A 43 -4.75 -23.77 0.79
CA LEU A 43 -4.23 -24.89 0.02
C LEU A 43 -3.82 -26.04 0.94
N ASP A 44 -2.80 -25.82 1.77
CA ASP A 44 -2.29 -26.76 2.76
C ASP A 44 -1.42 -26.04 3.80
N GLY A 45 -1.30 -26.57 5.01
CA GLY A 45 -0.41 -25.99 6.05
C GLY A 45 -0.59 -24.47 6.22
N CYS A 46 0.52 -23.74 6.14
CA CYS A 46 0.58 -22.26 6.18
C CYS A 46 0.37 -21.60 4.80
N HIS A 47 0.14 -22.39 3.75
CA HIS A 47 0.09 -21.92 2.38
C HIS A 47 -1.35 -21.59 1.94
N GLN A 48 -1.52 -20.39 1.40
CA GLN A 48 -2.76 -19.92 0.78
C GLN A 48 -2.48 -19.33 -0.60
N ARG A 49 -3.51 -19.33 -1.43
CA ARG A 49 -3.55 -18.57 -2.69
C ARG A 49 -4.74 -17.63 -2.71
N SER A 50 -4.49 -16.39 -3.11
CA SER A 50 -5.47 -15.33 -3.22
C SER A 50 -5.53 -14.74 -4.63
N THR A 51 -6.70 -14.26 -5.02
CA THR A 51 -6.92 -13.58 -6.30
C THR A 51 -7.66 -12.26 -6.07
N THR A 52 -7.16 -11.16 -6.65
CA THR A 52 -7.82 -9.85 -6.54
C THR A 52 -9.17 -9.87 -7.24
N GLY A 53 -10.20 -9.38 -6.54
CA GLY A 53 -11.54 -9.18 -7.09
C GLY A 53 -11.76 -7.77 -7.64
N ASP A 54 -13.03 -7.42 -7.81
CA ASP A 54 -13.45 -6.15 -8.40
C ASP A 54 -13.00 -4.94 -7.56
N LEU A 55 -12.65 -3.88 -8.27
CA LEU A 55 -12.53 -2.54 -7.73
C LEU A 55 -13.87 -1.84 -7.90
N HIS A 56 -14.40 -1.26 -6.82
CA HIS A 56 -15.61 -0.45 -6.90
C HIS A 56 -15.30 1.01 -6.59
N GLN A 57 -15.95 1.93 -7.31
CA GLN A 57 -15.97 3.36 -7.06
C GLN A 57 -17.41 3.81 -6.86
N ASN A 58 -17.71 4.37 -5.70
CA ASN A 58 -19.07 4.73 -5.30
C ASN A 58 -20.07 3.56 -5.46
N GLY A 59 -19.64 2.35 -5.12
CA GLY A 59 -20.45 1.13 -5.22
C GLY A 59 -20.47 0.48 -6.61
N GLU A 60 -20.11 1.21 -7.66
CA GLU A 60 -20.10 0.70 -9.04
C GLU A 60 -18.77 0.05 -9.41
N VAL A 61 -18.81 -1.04 -10.18
CA VAL A 61 -17.59 -1.74 -10.65
C VAL A 61 -16.81 -0.84 -11.61
N VAL A 62 -15.51 -0.71 -11.37
CA VAL A 62 -14.58 0.04 -12.23
C VAL A 62 -14.16 -0.84 -13.40
N SER A 63 -14.89 -0.76 -14.51
CA SER A 63 -14.68 -1.59 -15.71
C SER A 63 -13.33 -1.41 -16.40
N SER A 64 -12.62 -0.30 -16.13
CA SER A 64 -11.27 -0.06 -16.64
C SER A 64 -10.20 -0.93 -15.95
N ARG A 65 -10.49 -1.50 -14.78
CA ARG A 65 -9.62 -2.50 -14.15
C ARG A 65 -9.91 -3.88 -14.74
N THR A 66 -9.15 -4.23 -15.77
CA THR A 66 -9.33 -5.49 -16.51
C THR A 66 -8.43 -6.63 -16.02
N ALA A 67 -7.36 -6.32 -15.28
CA ALA A 67 -6.43 -7.32 -14.79
C ALA A 67 -6.83 -7.85 -13.41
N SER A 68 -6.58 -9.15 -13.21
CA SER A 68 -6.60 -9.81 -11.91
C SER A 68 -5.21 -10.36 -11.59
N TYR A 69 -4.84 -10.32 -10.31
CA TYR A 69 -3.53 -10.72 -9.82
C TYR A 69 -3.68 -11.85 -8.81
N VAL A 70 -2.82 -12.85 -8.93
CA VAL A 70 -2.69 -13.95 -7.98
C VAL A 70 -1.57 -13.63 -7.00
N LEU A 71 -1.83 -13.81 -5.72
CA LEU A 71 -0.88 -13.65 -4.63
C LEU A 71 -0.86 -14.95 -3.82
N GLU A 72 0.32 -15.43 -3.46
CA GLU A 72 0.48 -16.59 -2.58
C GLU A 72 1.20 -16.17 -1.31
N SER A 73 0.83 -16.76 -0.18
CA SER A 73 1.52 -16.56 1.09
C SER A 73 1.73 -17.89 1.78
N ASP A 74 2.91 -18.04 2.36
CA ASP A 74 3.35 -19.19 3.15
C ASP A 74 4.15 -18.65 4.34
N GLU A 75 4.84 -19.50 5.10
CA GLU A 75 5.82 -19.07 6.09
C GLU A 75 7.19 -19.72 5.81
N PRO A 76 8.29 -19.12 6.30
CA PRO A 76 9.58 -19.80 6.33
C PRO A 76 9.51 -21.09 7.14
N ALA A 77 10.40 -22.05 6.86
CA ALA A 77 10.47 -23.33 7.59
C ALA A 77 10.65 -23.14 9.12
N ALA A 78 11.36 -22.08 9.53
CA ALA A 78 11.53 -21.72 10.94
C ALA A 78 10.20 -21.33 11.63
N LEU A 79 9.18 -20.99 10.86
CA LEU A 79 7.82 -20.66 11.28
C LEU A 79 6.79 -21.71 10.79
N LEU A 80 7.26 -22.96 10.59
CA LEU A 80 6.44 -24.13 10.24
C LEU A 80 5.83 -24.12 8.82
N GLY A 81 6.17 -23.15 7.99
CA GLY A 81 5.77 -23.16 6.58
C GLY A 81 6.72 -23.95 5.69
N THR A 82 6.56 -23.79 4.38
CA THR A 82 7.36 -24.52 3.38
C THR A 82 8.28 -23.64 2.55
N ASP A 83 8.39 -22.35 2.90
CA ASP A 83 9.23 -21.36 2.22
C ASP A 83 8.91 -21.25 0.70
N LYS A 84 7.65 -21.49 0.31
CA LYS A 84 7.20 -21.46 -1.09
C LYS A 84 6.66 -20.10 -1.54
N ALA A 85 6.31 -19.24 -0.59
CA ALA A 85 5.76 -17.92 -0.84
C ALA A 85 6.08 -16.99 0.34
N ALA A 86 5.86 -15.69 0.15
CA ALA A 86 6.17 -14.67 1.15
C ALA A 86 5.33 -14.83 2.42
N SER A 87 5.93 -14.48 3.56
CA SER A 87 5.25 -14.43 4.86
C SER A 87 4.12 -13.38 4.85
N PRO A 88 2.99 -13.62 5.54
CA PRO A 88 1.97 -12.58 5.76
C PRO A 88 2.56 -11.30 6.36
N ALA A 89 3.59 -11.40 7.21
CA ALA A 89 4.26 -10.23 7.76
C ALA A 89 5.01 -9.43 6.69
N GLU A 90 5.63 -10.11 5.72
CA GLU A 90 6.30 -9.48 4.58
C GLU A 90 5.27 -8.84 3.63
N TYR A 91 4.08 -9.43 3.48
CA TYR A 91 2.98 -8.82 2.74
C TYR A 91 2.54 -7.47 3.32
N ILE A 92 2.55 -7.32 4.64
CA ILE A 92 2.28 -6.02 5.30
C ILE A 92 3.34 -5.00 4.90
N LEU A 93 4.62 -5.39 4.90
CA LEU A 93 5.72 -4.50 4.47
C LEU A 93 5.62 -4.16 2.98
N GLN A 94 5.27 -5.13 2.13
CA GLN A 94 5.06 -4.93 0.70
C GLN A 94 3.90 -3.96 0.43
N ALA A 95 2.78 -4.11 1.14
CA ALA A 95 1.65 -3.20 1.04
C ALA A 95 2.04 -1.76 1.45
N LEU A 96 2.82 -1.63 2.52
CA LEU A 96 3.33 -0.33 2.99
C LEU A 96 4.31 0.29 1.99
N ALA A 97 5.21 -0.50 1.41
CA ALA A 97 6.15 -0.08 0.38
C ALA A 97 5.43 0.44 -0.87
N GLY A 98 4.45 -0.32 -1.39
CA GLY A 98 3.64 0.11 -2.52
C GLY A 98 2.87 1.40 -2.22
N CYS A 99 2.29 1.51 -1.03
CA CYS A 99 1.59 2.71 -0.61
C CYS A 99 2.52 3.93 -0.52
N TYR A 100 3.73 3.76 0.04
CA TYR A 100 4.73 4.82 0.10
C TYR A 100 5.17 5.24 -1.31
N ALA A 101 5.47 4.30 -2.21
CA ALA A 101 5.86 4.62 -3.58
C ALA A 101 4.80 5.49 -4.30
N VAL A 102 3.53 5.08 -4.25
CA VAL A 102 2.41 5.86 -4.83
C VAL A 102 2.31 7.24 -4.18
N THR A 103 2.39 7.31 -2.85
CA THR A 103 2.24 8.57 -2.12
C THR A 103 3.41 9.52 -2.39
N TYR A 104 4.65 9.02 -2.46
CA TYR A 104 5.84 9.79 -2.85
C TYR A 104 5.69 10.34 -4.25
N ALA A 105 5.43 9.47 -5.24
CA ALA A 105 5.35 9.88 -6.65
C ALA A 105 4.29 10.97 -6.87
N THR A 106 3.09 10.77 -6.32
CA THR A 106 1.98 11.73 -6.46
C THR A 106 2.22 13.04 -5.71
N ASN A 107 2.71 13.01 -4.47
CA ASN A 107 2.97 14.24 -3.69
C ASN A 107 4.17 15.01 -4.21
N ALA A 108 5.19 14.31 -4.73
CA ALA A 108 6.33 14.94 -5.40
C ALA A 108 5.88 15.63 -6.70
N ALA A 109 5.06 14.96 -7.52
CA ALA A 109 4.51 15.52 -8.75
C ALA A 109 3.67 16.79 -8.49
N VAL A 110 2.83 16.81 -7.45
CA VAL A 110 2.08 18.01 -7.04
C VAL A 110 3.01 19.18 -6.66
N ARG A 111 4.19 18.88 -6.12
CA ARG A 111 5.20 19.87 -5.69
C ARG A 111 6.21 20.22 -6.77
N GLY A 112 6.13 19.60 -7.95
CA GLY A 112 7.15 19.76 -9.00
C GLY A 112 8.52 19.15 -8.65
N ILE A 113 8.57 18.23 -7.68
CA ILE A 113 9.80 17.53 -7.28
C ILE A 113 9.98 16.30 -8.15
N GLU A 114 11.12 16.22 -8.84
CA GLU A 114 11.52 15.04 -9.59
C GLU A 114 12.30 14.10 -8.68
N LEU A 115 11.94 12.82 -8.66
CA LEU A 115 12.65 11.78 -7.94
C LEU A 115 13.49 10.99 -8.94
N SER A 116 14.81 11.05 -8.81
CA SER A 116 15.72 10.21 -9.59
C SER A 116 15.86 8.81 -8.99
N SER A 117 15.62 8.67 -7.68
CA SER A 117 15.65 7.40 -6.96
C SER A 117 14.73 7.44 -5.75
N LEU A 118 14.08 6.30 -5.46
CA LEU A 118 13.35 6.05 -4.21
C LEU A 118 13.56 4.59 -3.82
N ARG A 119 14.21 4.35 -2.67
CA ARG A 119 14.43 3.03 -2.09
C ARG A 119 14.00 3.02 -0.63
N LEU A 120 13.35 1.93 -0.23
CA LEU A 120 12.84 1.71 1.11
C LEU A 120 13.50 0.46 1.69
N GLU A 121 14.15 0.59 2.84
CA GLU A 121 14.56 -0.56 3.65
C GLU A 121 13.58 -0.72 4.81
N MET A 122 12.93 -1.88 4.90
CA MET A 122 11.88 -2.12 5.88
C MET A 122 12.18 -3.35 6.71
N ARG A 123 11.87 -3.26 8.01
CA ARG A 123 11.99 -4.37 8.96
C ARG A 123 10.87 -4.29 9.99
N THR A 124 10.43 -5.45 10.47
CA THR A 124 9.43 -5.55 11.52
C THR A 124 9.81 -6.58 12.57
N ASP A 125 9.30 -6.42 13.79
CA ASP A 125 9.43 -7.39 14.86
C ASP A 125 8.07 -8.06 15.14
N VAL A 126 8.12 -9.34 15.51
CA VAL A 126 7.00 -10.14 15.99
C VAL A 126 7.47 -10.95 17.19
N ASP A 127 6.59 -11.15 18.17
CA ASP A 127 6.82 -12.08 19.28
C ASP A 127 5.80 -13.21 19.19
N LEU A 128 6.30 -14.41 18.91
CA LEU A 128 5.47 -15.60 18.71
C LEU A 128 4.75 -16.05 19.98
N GLN A 129 5.13 -15.58 21.17
CA GLN A 129 4.41 -15.90 22.40
C GLN A 129 2.96 -15.42 22.33
N GLY A 130 2.70 -14.26 21.71
CA GLY A 130 1.33 -13.78 21.51
C GLY A 130 0.57 -14.62 20.49
N PHE A 131 1.20 -15.00 19.38
CA PHE A 131 0.58 -15.85 18.35
C PHE A 131 0.27 -17.27 18.85
N LEU A 132 1.19 -17.86 19.60
CA LEU A 132 1.10 -19.20 20.16
C LEU A 132 0.33 -19.25 21.49
N ASN A 133 -0.21 -18.11 21.94
CA ASN A 133 -0.97 -17.98 23.19
C ASN A 133 -0.20 -18.51 24.42
N LEU A 134 1.09 -18.17 24.50
CA LEU A 134 2.00 -18.54 25.59
C LEU A 134 2.08 -17.45 26.67
N ASP A 135 1.80 -16.20 26.32
CA ASP A 135 1.77 -15.06 27.23
C ASP A 135 0.66 -14.07 26.83
N ASP A 136 -0.37 -13.95 27.67
CA ASP A 136 -1.53 -13.08 27.44
C ASP A 136 -1.17 -11.58 27.46
N ALA A 137 -0.01 -11.20 28.03
CA ALA A 137 0.48 -9.83 28.01
C ALA A 137 1.12 -9.46 26.65
N VAL A 138 1.49 -10.44 25.83
CA VAL A 138 2.13 -10.24 24.54
C VAL A 138 1.07 -10.19 23.44
N ARG A 139 1.00 -9.07 22.74
CA ARG A 139 0.12 -8.94 21.57
C ARG A 139 0.63 -9.82 20.41
N PRO A 140 -0.24 -10.51 19.67
CA PRO A 140 0.16 -11.36 18.53
C PRO A 140 0.58 -10.58 17.26
N GLY A 141 0.24 -9.29 17.17
CA GLY A 141 0.54 -8.47 15.99
C GLY A 141 1.99 -7.99 15.92
N LEU A 142 2.33 -7.31 14.83
CA LEU A 142 3.64 -6.65 14.67
C LEU A 142 3.88 -5.64 15.80
N GLN A 143 5.06 -5.69 16.41
CA GLN A 143 5.42 -4.82 17.53
C GLN A 143 5.93 -3.46 17.05
N LYS A 144 6.72 -3.46 15.98
CA LYS A 144 7.31 -2.23 15.42
C LYS A 144 7.77 -2.45 13.99
N ILE A 145 7.34 -1.58 13.08
CA ILE A 145 7.91 -1.45 11.74
C ILE A 145 8.90 -0.28 11.72
N ARG A 146 10.07 -0.47 11.11
CA ARG A 146 11.09 0.57 10.87
C ARG A 146 11.33 0.69 9.37
N ILE A 147 11.42 1.91 8.89
CA ILE A 147 11.58 2.23 7.47
C ILE A 147 12.70 3.25 7.33
N ASP A 148 13.75 2.88 6.60
CA ASP A 148 14.79 3.81 6.17
C ASP A 148 14.49 4.19 4.71
N VAL A 149 14.26 5.49 4.47
CA VAL A 149 13.93 6.02 3.14
C VAL A 149 15.16 6.65 2.52
N HIS A 150 15.53 6.18 1.34
CA HIS A 150 16.58 6.76 0.51
C HIS A 150 15.91 7.37 -0.72
N ALA A 151 15.94 8.71 -0.83
CA ALA A 151 15.37 9.43 -1.94
C ALA A 151 16.39 10.42 -2.50
N GLU A 152 16.47 10.48 -3.82
CA GLU A 152 17.34 11.43 -4.54
C GLU A 152 16.50 12.25 -5.52
N SER A 153 16.90 13.50 -5.71
CA SER A 153 16.21 14.44 -6.58
C SER A 153 17.21 15.43 -7.18
N PRO A 154 17.18 15.65 -8.50
CA PRO A 154 18.07 16.62 -9.15
C PRO A 154 17.64 18.07 -8.92
N ASN A 155 16.38 18.31 -8.53
CA ASN A 155 15.76 19.63 -8.50
C ASN A 155 15.17 20.02 -7.14
N SER A 156 15.55 19.32 -6.06
CA SER A 156 15.11 19.65 -4.70
C SER A 156 16.22 19.51 -3.67
N THR A 157 16.05 20.19 -2.54
CA THR A 157 16.97 20.11 -1.40
C THR A 157 16.60 18.96 -0.46
N THR A 158 17.54 18.58 0.41
CA THR A 158 17.29 17.60 1.48
C THR A 158 16.11 17.99 2.36
N GLU A 159 15.95 19.26 2.70
CA GLU A 159 14.83 19.76 3.51
C GLU A 159 13.49 19.60 2.78
N GLN A 160 13.46 19.80 1.46
CA GLN A 160 12.26 19.57 0.65
C GLN A 160 11.90 18.07 0.59
N LEU A 161 12.90 17.19 0.52
CA LEU A 161 12.71 15.73 0.58
C LEU A 161 12.27 15.26 1.97
N GLN A 162 12.75 15.88 3.05
CA GLN A 162 12.27 15.65 4.41
C GLN A 162 10.81 16.09 4.56
N ALA A 163 10.46 17.29 4.09
CA ALA A 163 9.08 17.77 4.09
C ALA A 163 8.15 16.93 3.19
N LEU A 164 8.68 16.29 2.15
CA LEU A 164 7.96 15.29 1.35
C LEU A 164 7.73 14.01 2.15
N THR A 165 8.75 13.51 2.82
CA THR A 165 8.68 12.32 3.68
C THR A 165 7.66 12.49 4.80
N GLU A 166 7.63 13.64 5.47
CA GLU A 166 6.63 13.94 6.49
C GLU A 166 5.21 13.96 5.93
N ALA A 167 5.02 14.52 4.73
CA ALA A 167 3.72 14.55 4.08
C ALA A 167 3.25 13.15 3.66
N VAL A 168 4.16 12.31 3.18
CA VAL A 168 3.87 10.89 2.87
C VAL A 168 3.41 10.15 4.12
N GLN A 169 4.10 10.33 5.25
CA GLN A 169 3.70 9.72 6.52
C GLN A 169 2.30 10.16 6.98
N LYS A 170 1.89 11.40 6.70
CA LYS A 170 0.57 11.92 7.06
C LYS A 170 -0.54 11.48 6.09
N ARG A 171 -0.20 11.09 4.86
CA ARG A 171 -1.16 10.88 3.78
C ARG A 171 -1.24 9.43 3.29
N SER A 172 -0.30 8.57 3.67
CA SER A 172 -0.29 7.15 3.30
C SER A 172 -1.45 6.39 3.97
N PRO A 173 -2.42 5.87 3.19
CA PRO A 173 -3.54 5.11 3.76
C PRO A 173 -3.13 3.82 4.46
N ILE A 174 -2.09 3.13 3.97
CA ILE A 174 -1.62 1.88 4.60
C ILE A 174 -0.87 2.18 5.90
N ARG A 175 -0.07 3.25 5.98
CA ARG A 175 0.53 3.64 7.25
C ARG A 175 -0.53 4.03 8.26
N ASP A 176 -1.55 4.78 7.85
CA ASP A 176 -2.69 5.14 8.70
C ASP A 176 -3.39 3.88 9.24
N THR A 177 -3.72 2.93 8.36
CA THR A 177 -4.28 1.61 8.71
C THR A 177 -3.44 0.86 9.75
N LEU A 178 -2.11 0.92 9.64
CA LEU A 178 -1.20 0.22 10.58
C LEU A 178 -0.98 0.98 11.89
N ALA A 179 -1.12 2.30 11.87
CA ALA A 179 -0.88 3.17 13.02
C ALA A 179 -2.14 3.37 13.88
N ASN A 180 -3.32 3.11 13.33
CA ASN A 180 -4.61 3.37 13.98
C ASN A 180 -5.50 2.11 14.02
N PRO A 181 -6.40 1.98 15.01
CA PRO A 181 -7.35 0.88 15.05
C PRO A 181 -8.31 0.89 13.85
N VAL A 182 -8.39 -0.24 13.15
CA VAL A 182 -9.37 -0.49 12.10
C VAL A 182 -10.29 -1.63 12.55
N GLN A 183 -11.59 -1.46 12.40
CA GLN A 183 -12.55 -2.51 12.73
C GLN A 183 -12.44 -3.65 11.72
N VAL A 184 -12.09 -4.85 12.22
CA VAL A 184 -12.09 -6.08 11.43
C VAL A 184 -13.26 -6.93 11.90
N VAL A 185 -14.19 -7.23 10.99
CA VAL A 185 -15.38 -8.03 11.28
C VAL A 185 -15.25 -9.37 10.58
N THR A 186 -15.26 -10.45 11.36
CA THR A 186 -15.17 -11.82 10.85
C THR A 186 -16.49 -12.55 11.12
N THR A 187 -17.07 -13.14 10.08
CA THR A 187 -18.27 -13.98 10.18
C THR A 187 -17.98 -15.36 9.63
N LEU A 188 -18.26 -16.40 10.42
CA LEU A 188 -18.23 -17.78 9.91
C LEU A 188 -19.51 -18.05 9.12
N VAL A 189 -19.36 -18.27 7.81
CA VAL A 189 -20.45 -18.70 6.92
C VAL A 189 -20.33 -20.20 6.70
N LYS A 190 -21.45 -20.92 6.79
CA LYS A 190 -21.54 -22.38 6.58
C LYS A 190 -22.35 -22.69 5.33
#